data_AF-A0A823A3B2-F1
#
_entry.id   AF-A0A823A3B2-F1
#
_cell.length_a   1.000
_cell.length_b   1.000
_cell.length_c   1.000
_cell.angle_alpha   90.00
_cell.angle_beta   90.00
_cell.angle_gamma   90.00
#
_symmetry.space_group_name_H-M   'P 1'
#
loop_
_entity.id
_entity.type
_entity.pdbx_description
1 polymer ?
#
loop_
_entity_poly.entity_id
_entity_poly.type
_entity_poly.pdbx_seq_one_letter_code
_entity_poly.pdbx_strand_id
1 'polypeptide(L)'
;MKLGISKLIGFKATVLFLTFVYLRDSGWTLFSIPFLYASLVSFLVSIASHPAIHLPLLLGKSSDGTFPIWSLVLFGPFLYFVRGFGLLRRLRSREPPYTEVYEGLYVGGWPYSLDKLPPGDPAIIDCTCELPRNPAFSRNAYLCIPTWDTRAPQLLEIDNAVRWACRKRSQNKPVFIHCAFGILHDYIHKLI
;
A
#
# COMPACT_ATOMS: atom_id res chain seq x y z
N MET A 1 0.87 18.25 12.17
CA MET A 1 0.17 17.78 10.95
C MET A 1 0.90 16.55 10.41
N LYS A 2 0.28 15.37 10.35
CA LYS A 2 0.90 14.21 9.69
C LYS A 2 1.07 14.56 8.20
N LEU A 3 2.29 14.48 7.68
CA LEU A 3 2.57 14.77 6.27
C LEU A 3 1.91 13.68 5.41
N GLY A 4 0.87 14.03 4.65
CA GLY A 4 0.16 13.08 3.79
C GLY A 4 1.06 12.59 2.64
N ILE A 5 0.77 11.39 2.15
CA ILE A 5 1.55 10.74 1.08
C ILE A 5 1.74 11.64 -0.15
N SER A 6 0.73 12.43 -0.53
CA SER A 6 0.82 13.35 -1.67
C SER A 6 1.92 14.39 -1.50
N LYS A 7 2.02 15.03 -0.32
CA LYS A 7 3.07 16.03 -0.06
C LYS A 7 4.46 15.40 -0.04
N LEU A 8 4.60 14.22 0.58
CA LEU A 8 5.87 13.51 0.65
C LEU A 8 6.37 13.09 -0.73
N ILE A 9 5.48 12.49 -1.54
CA ILE A 9 5.81 12.05 -2.89
C ILE A 9 6.01 13.25 -3.83
N GLY A 10 5.27 14.34 -3.66
CA GLY A 10 5.50 15.59 -4.38
C GLY A 10 6.87 16.19 -4.10
N PHE A 11 7.30 16.25 -2.84
CA PHE A 11 8.65 16.70 -2.48
C PHE A 11 9.74 15.81 -3.12
N LYS A 12 9.57 14.49 -3.05
CA LYS A 12 10.45 13.53 -3.73
C LYS A 12 10.51 13.79 -5.23
N ALA A 13 9.37 14.04 -5.87
CA ALA A 13 9.29 14.32 -7.30
C ALA A 13 10.10 15.57 -7.68
N THR A 14 9.99 16.63 -6.89
CA THR A 14 10.78 17.86 -7.06
C THR A 14 12.28 17.61 -6.93
N VAL A 15 12.72 16.89 -5.89
CA VAL A 15 14.14 16.57 -5.71
C VAL A 15 14.68 15.77 -6.90
N LEU A 16 13.94 14.75 -7.35
CA LEU A 16 14.34 13.96 -8.52
C LEU A 16 14.42 14.80 -9.81
N PHE A 17 13.51 15.76 -9.97
CA PHE A 17 13.54 16.69 -11.11
C PHE A 17 14.76 17.60 -11.07
N LEU A 18 15.09 18.15 -9.91
CA LEU A 18 16.28 18.99 -9.73
C LEU A 18 17.57 18.20 -9.98
N THR A 19 17.64 16.96 -9.51
CA THR A 19 18.75 16.04 -9.80
C THR A 19 18.87 15.78 -11.31
N PHE A 20 17.75 15.59 -12.01
CA PHE A 20 17.75 15.46 -13.48
C PHE A 20 18.34 16.69 -14.16
N VAL A 21 17.88 17.90 -13.80
CA VAL A 21 18.38 19.16 -14.39
C VAL A 21 19.89 19.29 -14.15
N TYR A 22 20.34 19.08 -12.91
CA TYR A 22 21.75 19.15 -12.56
C TYR A 22 22.63 18.16 -13.35
N LEU A 23 22.21 16.89 -13.45
CA LEU A 23 22.95 15.87 -14.19
C LEU A 23 22.98 16.16 -15.70
N ARG A 24 21.88 16.67 -16.25
CA ARG A 24 21.80 17.08 -17.65
C ARG A 24 22.77 18.22 -17.95
N ASP A 25 22.77 19.26 -17.12
CA ASP A 25 23.63 20.43 -17.28
C ASP A 25 25.12 20.09 -17.11
N SER A 26 25.42 19.05 -16.31
CA SER A 26 26.78 18.52 -16.11
C SER A 26 27.24 17.59 -17.24
N GLY A 27 26.46 17.42 -18.32
CA GLY A 27 26.80 16.58 -19.48
C GLY A 27 26.41 15.10 -19.36
N TRP A 28 25.85 14.65 -18.23
CA TRP A 28 25.49 13.25 -17.97
C TRP A 28 24.06 12.91 -18.44
N THR A 29 23.71 13.32 -19.65
CA THR A 29 22.33 13.29 -20.16
C THR A 29 21.70 11.89 -20.10
N LEU A 30 22.41 10.83 -20.50
CA LEU A 30 21.87 9.46 -20.49
C LEU A 30 21.52 8.99 -19.06
N PHE A 31 22.37 9.29 -18.08
CA PHE A 31 22.17 8.92 -16.67
C PHE A 31 21.08 9.75 -15.99
N SER A 32 20.72 10.91 -16.55
CA SER A 32 19.67 11.76 -16.02
C SER A 32 18.25 11.24 -16.33
N ILE A 33 18.06 10.48 -17.41
CA ILE A 33 16.74 10.02 -17.90
C ILE A 33 15.94 9.24 -16.84
N PRO A 34 16.50 8.28 -16.08
CA PRO A 34 15.78 7.57 -15.03
C PRO A 34 15.24 8.50 -13.93
N PHE A 35 15.95 9.60 -13.62
CA PHE A 35 15.51 10.58 -12.63
C PHE A 35 14.31 11.39 -13.12
N LEU A 36 14.32 11.79 -14.41
CA LEU A 36 13.16 12.43 -15.02
C LEU A 36 11.95 11.50 -15.01
N TYR A 37 12.14 10.25 -15.42
CA TYR A 37 11.07 9.25 -15.41
C TYR A 37 10.49 9.05 -14.01
N ALA A 38 11.34 8.80 -13.01
CA ALA A 38 10.91 8.63 -11.63
C ALA A 38 10.24 9.88 -11.05
N SER A 39 10.66 11.08 -11.47
CA SER A 39 10.05 12.36 -11.10
C SER A 39 8.63 12.48 -11.67
N LEU A 40 8.44 12.27 -12.98
CA LEU A 40 7.13 12.35 -13.64
C LEU A 40 6.13 11.37 -13.04
N VAL A 41 6.55 10.12 -12.83
CA VAL A 41 5.74 9.09 -12.16
C VAL A 41 5.38 9.53 -10.74
N SER A 42 6.32 10.11 -10.00
CA SER A 42 6.05 10.59 -8.63
C SER A 42 5.10 11.79 -8.62
N PHE A 43 5.18 12.72 -9.58
CA PHE A 43 4.20 13.80 -9.70
C PHE A 43 2.79 13.26 -9.97
N LEU A 44 2.66 12.31 -10.89
CA LEU A 44 1.38 11.68 -11.20
C LEU A 44 0.76 11.02 -9.96
N VAL A 45 1.56 10.27 -9.19
CA VAL A 45 1.12 9.64 -7.94
C VAL A 45 0.78 10.67 -6.85
N SER A 46 1.56 11.76 -6.75
CA SER A 46 1.28 12.86 -5.82
C SER A 46 -0.08 13.50 -6.09
N ILE A 47 -0.39 13.74 -7.37
CA ILE A 47 -1.67 14.29 -7.82
C ILE A 47 -2.80 13.29 -7.52
N ALA A 48 -2.65 12.01 -7.91
CA ALA A 48 -3.69 11.00 -7.71
C ALA A 48 -3.98 10.69 -6.23
N SER A 49 -2.99 10.84 -5.35
CA SER A 49 -3.13 10.67 -3.90
C SER A 49 -3.56 11.94 -3.15
N HIS A 50 -3.73 13.06 -3.87
CA HIS A 50 -4.24 14.30 -3.31
C HIS A 50 -5.68 14.11 -2.79
N PRO A 51 -6.07 14.70 -1.64
CA PRO A 51 -7.40 14.46 -1.04
C PRO A 51 -8.56 14.82 -1.97
N ALA A 52 -8.37 15.85 -2.82
CA ALA A 52 -9.39 16.32 -3.74
C ALA A 52 -9.60 15.40 -4.96
N ILE A 53 -8.64 14.53 -5.28
CA ILE A 53 -8.70 13.65 -6.46
C ILE A 53 -8.98 12.21 -6.02
N HIS A 54 -8.21 11.71 -5.05
CA HIS A 54 -8.41 10.39 -4.45
C HIS A 54 -8.66 9.28 -5.48
N LEU A 55 -7.67 8.99 -6.33
CA LEU A 55 -7.74 7.98 -7.39
C LEU A 55 -6.86 6.75 -7.05
N PRO A 56 -7.29 5.87 -6.12
CA PRO A 56 -6.49 4.71 -5.70
C PRO A 56 -6.36 3.64 -6.79
N LEU A 57 -7.25 3.65 -7.78
CA LEU A 57 -7.22 2.73 -8.93
C LEU A 57 -6.14 3.07 -9.96
N LEU A 58 -5.43 4.20 -9.82
CA LEU A 58 -4.40 4.64 -10.76
C LEU A 58 -3.35 3.54 -11.05
N LEU A 59 -2.94 2.82 -10.01
CA LEU A 59 -1.91 1.78 -10.12
C LEU A 59 -2.46 0.48 -10.73
N GLY A 60 -3.75 0.40 -11.04
CA GLY A 60 -4.36 -0.76 -11.69
C GLY A 60 -4.31 -2.03 -10.85
N LYS A 61 -4.25 -1.92 -9.52
CA LYS A 61 -4.23 -3.08 -8.62
C LYS A 61 -5.54 -3.84 -8.72
N SER A 62 -5.46 -5.13 -9.02
CA SER A 62 -6.62 -6.01 -9.13
C SER A 62 -7.23 -6.30 -7.76
N SER A 63 -8.48 -6.78 -7.73
CA SER A 63 -9.16 -7.25 -6.51
C SER A 63 -8.39 -8.35 -5.78
N ASP A 64 -7.59 -9.14 -6.50
CA ASP A 64 -6.72 -10.19 -5.96
C ASP A 64 -5.34 -9.69 -5.49
N GLY A 65 -5.12 -8.37 -5.53
CA GLY A 65 -3.91 -7.72 -5.03
C GLY A 65 -2.70 -7.81 -5.95
N THR A 66 -2.89 -8.27 -7.18
CA THR A 66 -1.86 -8.34 -8.22
C THR A 66 -1.80 -7.05 -9.03
N PHE A 67 -0.63 -6.78 -9.63
CA PHE A 67 -0.45 -5.66 -10.55
C PHE A 67 -0.30 -6.19 -11.98
N PRO A 68 -0.95 -5.55 -12.97
CA PRO A 68 -0.72 -5.85 -14.36
C PRO A 68 0.67 -5.39 -14.79
N ILE A 69 1.23 -6.02 -15.83
CA ILE A 69 2.60 -5.76 -16.31
C ILE A 69 2.78 -4.28 -16.68
N TRP A 70 1.78 -3.67 -17.33
CA TRP A 70 1.85 -2.25 -17.71
C TRP A 70 2.04 -1.33 -16.49
N SER A 71 1.43 -1.67 -15.36
CA SER A 71 1.56 -0.91 -14.11
C SER A 71 2.94 -1.08 -13.50
N LEU A 72 3.49 -2.29 -13.53
CA LEU A 72 4.86 -2.55 -13.06
C LEU A 72 5.90 -1.80 -13.88
N VAL A 73 5.69 -1.67 -15.19
CA VAL A 73 6.59 -0.90 -16.07
C VAL A 73 6.44 0.59 -15.77
N LEU A 74 5.21 1.13 -15.84
CA LEU A 74 4.93 2.56 -15.73
C LEU A 74 5.19 3.11 -14.31
N PHE A 75 4.72 2.41 -13.29
CA PHE A 75 4.81 2.83 -11.89
C PHE A 75 5.94 2.14 -11.12
N GLY A 76 6.76 1.33 -11.80
CA GLY A 76 7.88 0.58 -11.20
C GLY A 76 8.72 1.40 -10.22
N PRO A 77 9.25 2.58 -10.60
CA PRO A 77 10.06 3.40 -9.69
C PRO A 77 9.35 3.75 -8.39
N PHE A 78 8.03 3.98 -8.44
CA PHE A 78 7.22 4.24 -7.25
C PHE A 78 6.93 2.94 -6.47
N LEU A 79 6.47 1.89 -7.15
CA LEU A 79 6.09 0.61 -6.54
C LEU A 79 7.28 -0.06 -5.82
N TYR A 80 8.46 -0.09 -6.43
CA TYR A 80 9.65 -0.63 -5.77
C TYR A 80 10.12 0.23 -4.61
N PHE A 81 9.99 1.56 -4.73
CA PHE A 81 10.31 2.48 -3.64
C PHE A 81 9.44 2.24 -2.41
N VAL A 82 8.10 2.15 -2.56
CA VAL A 82 7.21 1.92 -1.41
C VAL A 82 7.40 0.54 -0.78
N ARG A 83 7.69 -0.50 -1.58
CA ARG A 83 8.02 -1.84 -1.07
C ARG A 83 9.31 -1.81 -0.24
N GLY A 84 10.36 -1.20 -0.77
CA GLY A 84 11.64 -1.06 -0.08
C GLY A 84 11.52 -0.22 1.19
N PHE A 85 10.79 0.89 1.13
CA PHE A 85 10.51 1.72 2.29
C PHE A 85 9.71 0.99 3.37
N GLY A 86 8.69 0.21 2.97
CA GLY A 86 7.91 -0.64 3.86
C GLY A 86 8.78 -1.68 4.57
N LEU A 87 9.63 -2.39 3.83
CA LEU A 87 10.55 -3.38 4.39
C LEU A 87 11.57 -2.72 5.34
N LEU A 88 12.19 -1.62 4.92
CA LEU A 88 13.17 -0.89 5.75
C LEU A 88 12.53 -0.38 7.05
N ARG A 89 11.32 0.17 6.98
CA ARG A 89 10.59 0.61 8.17
C ARG A 89 10.24 -0.56 9.07
N ARG A 90 9.87 -1.72 8.52
CA ARG A 90 9.63 -2.94 9.30
C ARG A 90 10.88 -3.47 9.97
N LEU A 91 12.04 -3.43 9.31
CA LEU A 91 13.32 -3.81 9.92
C LEU A 91 13.72 -2.87 11.08
N ARG A 92 13.34 -1.60 10.99
CA ARG A 92 13.62 -0.60 12.04
C ARG A 92 12.56 -0.58 13.14
N SER A 93 11.32 -0.97 12.84
CA SER A 93 10.22 -1.00 13.80
C SER A 93 10.32 -2.25 14.68
N ARG A 94 10.06 -2.07 15.98
CA ARG A 94 9.91 -3.19 16.93
C ARG A 94 8.46 -3.62 17.09
N GLU A 95 7.54 -3.01 16.34
CA GLU A 95 6.12 -3.34 16.41
C GLU A 95 5.86 -4.75 15.88
N PRO A 96 4.92 -5.49 16.50
CA PRO A 96 4.55 -6.80 16.01
C PRO A 96 4.00 -6.68 14.57
N PRO A 97 4.13 -7.75 13.76
CA PRO A 97 3.63 -7.72 12.38
C PRO A 97 2.11 -7.50 12.32
N TYR A 98 1.40 -8.07 13.29
CA TYR A 98 -0.04 -7.99 13.50
C TYR A 98 -0.38 -8.05 14.99
N THR A 99 -1.58 -7.62 15.34
CA THR A 99 -2.17 -7.69 16.68
C THR A 99 -3.57 -8.26 16.56
N GLU A 100 -3.93 -9.16 17.48
CA GLU A 100 -5.30 -9.65 17.61
C GLU A 100 -6.14 -8.60 18.35
N VAL A 101 -7.15 -8.05 17.68
CA VAL A 101 -8.04 -7.04 18.26
C VAL A 101 -9.32 -7.65 18.82
N TYR A 102 -9.69 -8.83 18.31
CA TYR A 102 -10.82 -9.63 18.76
C TYR A 102 -10.56 -11.09 18.35
N GLU A 103 -11.24 -12.06 18.95
CA GLU A 103 -11.08 -13.49 18.66
C GLU A 103 -11.13 -13.78 17.15
N GLY A 104 -9.98 -14.22 16.61
CA GLY A 104 -9.79 -14.53 15.19
C GLY A 104 -9.81 -13.32 14.26
N LEU A 105 -9.66 -12.10 14.78
CA LEU A 105 -9.59 -10.85 14.03
C LEU A 105 -8.25 -10.15 14.31
N TYR A 106 -7.44 -10.06 13.25
CA TYR A 106 -6.09 -9.52 13.32
C TYR A 106 -5.98 -8.25 12.49
N VAL A 107 -5.22 -7.28 13.01
CA VAL A 107 -4.89 -6.03 12.32
C VAL A 107 -3.38 -5.88 12.23
N GLY A 108 -2.85 -5.49 11.08
CA GLY A 108 -1.41 -5.35 10.91
C GLY A 108 -0.97 -4.51 9.72
N GLY A 109 0.34 -4.44 9.54
CA GLY A 109 0.94 -3.86 8.34
C GLY A 109 1.16 -4.94 7.27
N TRP A 110 1.64 -4.52 6.10
CA TRP A 110 1.78 -5.40 4.94
C TRP A 110 2.60 -6.67 5.22
N PRO A 111 2.04 -7.88 5.02
CA PRO A 111 2.73 -9.14 5.24
C PRO A 111 3.63 -9.48 4.04
N TYR A 112 4.92 -9.18 4.14
CA TYR A 112 5.87 -9.50 3.05
C TYR A 112 6.29 -10.97 3.02
N SER A 113 5.93 -11.78 4.02
CA SER A 113 6.29 -13.21 4.13
C SER A 113 5.30 -13.99 5.01
N LEU A 114 5.32 -15.32 4.92
CA LEU A 114 4.40 -16.23 5.63
C LEU A 114 4.51 -16.15 7.16
N ASP A 115 5.70 -15.90 7.70
CA ASP A 115 5.92 -15.72 9.14
C ASP A 115 5.28 -14.43 9.69
N LYS A 116 4.84 -13.52 8.80
CA LYS A 116 4.14 -12.28 9.16
C LYS A 116 2.63 -12.39 8.98
N LEU A 117 2.11 -13.58 8.69
CA LEU A 117 0.68 -13.85 8.60
C LEU A 117 0.16 -14.42 9.93
N PRO A 118 -1.06 -14.06 10.36
CA PRO A 118 -1.72 -14.72 11.48
C PRO A 118 -1.93 -16.23 11.23
N PRO A 119 -2.01 -17.04 12.30
CA PRO A 119 -2.28 -18.47 12.18
C PRO A 119 -3.69 -18.76 11.63
N GLY A 120 -3.90 -19.98 11.15
CA GLY A 120 -5.24 -20.50 10.84
C GLY A 120 -5.79 -20.17 9.44
N ASP A 121 -4.94 -19.95 8.44
CA ASP A 121 -5.35 -19.62 7.06
C ASP A 121 -6.33 -18.42 6.99
N PRO A 122 -5.89 -17.22 7.43
CA PRO A 122 -6.77 -16.08 7.54
C PRO A 122 -7.27 -15.62 6.16
N ALA A 123 -8.49 -15.11 6.14
CA ALA A 123 -9.03 -14.32 5.05
C ALA A 123 -8.45 -12.90 5.12
N ILE A 124 -7.80 -12.47 4.04
CA ILE A 124 -6.99 -11.24 4.01
C ILE A 124 -7.79 -10.10 3.39
N ILE A 125 -7.88 -8.98 4.10
CA ILE A 125 -8.38 -7.70 3.59
C ILE A 125 -7.19 -6.75 3.44
N ASP A 126 -6.91 -6.38 2.20
CA ASP A 126 -5.81 -5.49 1.85
C ASP A 126 -6.31 -4.07 1.59
N CYS A 127 -5.97 -3.15 2.49
CA CYS A 127 -6.33 -1.74 2.41
C CYS A 127 -5.23 -0.87 1.77
N THR A 128 -4.41 -1.42 0.86
CA THR A 128 -3.34 -0.70 0.16
C THR A 128 -3.57 -0.71 -1.34
N CYS A 129 -3.23 0.38 -2.02
CA CYS A 129 -3.23 0.43 -3.48
C CYS A 129 -1.84 0.17 -4.08
N GLU A 130 -0.79 0.29 -3.27
CA GLU A 130 0.60 0.38 -3.71
C GLU A 130 1.45 -0.87 -3.39
N LEU A 131 1.01 -1.72 -2.46
CA LEU A 131 1.73 -2.93 -2.07
C LEU A 131 1.11 -4.17 -2.72
N PRO A 132 1.89 -5.12 -3.26
CA PRO A 132 1.35 -6.31 -3.91
C PRO A 132 0.96 -7.38 -2.89
N ARG A 133 0.01 -8.24 -3.27
CA ARG A 133 -0.17 -9.54 -2.60
C ARG A 133 1.09 -10.39 -2.76
N ASN A 134 1.55 -11.01 -1.68
CA ASN A 134 2.61 -12.01 -1.79
C ASN A 134 2.03 -13.29 -2.45
N PRO A 135 2.65 -13.82 -3.52
CA PRO A 135 2.20 -15.07 -4.17
C PRO A 135 2.06 -16.27 -3.23
N ALA A 136 2.81 -16.30 -2.13
CA ALA A 136 2.71 -17.33 -1.10
C ALA A 136 1.32 -17.41 -0.46
N PHE A 137 0.53 -16.32 -0.50
CA PHE A 137 -0.83 -16.28 0.04
C PHE A 137 -1.90 -16.60 -0.99
N SER A 138 -1.55 -17.17 -2.15
CA SER A 138 -2.49 -17.48 -3.24
C SER A 138 -3.69 -18.33 -2.81
N ARG A 139 -3.53 -19.16 -1.76
CA ARG A 139 -4.59 -20.02 -1.20
C ARG A 139 -5.53 -19.29 -0.23
N ASN A 140 -5.10 -18.16 0.34
CA ASN A 140 -5.90 -17.37 1.26
C ASN A 140 -7.04 -16.68 0.50
N ALA A 141 -8.22 -16.65 1.11
CA ALA A 141 -9.29 -15.76 0.62
C ALA A 141 -8.79 -14.32 0.71
N TYR A 142 -8.99 -13.53 -0.34
CA TYR A 142 -8.38 -12.22 -0.46
C TYR A 142 -9.38 -11.19 -0.98
N LEU A 143 -9.39 -10.01 -0.37
CA LEU A 143 -10.19 -8.87 -0.78
C LEU A 143 -9.32 -7.61 -0.75
N CYS A 144 -9.03 -7.03 -1.91
CA CYS A 144 -8.38 -5.72 -1.97
C CYS A 144 -9.39 -4.58 -1.97
N ILE A 145 -9.17 -3.61 -1.08
CA ILE A 145 -9.85 -2.32 -1.04
C ILE A 145 -8.76 -1.25 -1.23
N PRO A 146 -8.44 -0.91 -2.48
CA PRO A 146 -7.29 -0.10 -2.79
C PRO A 146 -7.46 1.29 -2.17
N THR A 147 -6.59 1.63 -1.23
CA THR A 147 -6.60 2.91 -0.53
C THR A 147 -5.18 3.43 -0.46
N TRP A 148 -5.01 4.74 -0.65
CA TRP A 148 -3.72 5.39 -0.45
C TRP A 148 -3.33 5.39 1.02
N ASP A 149 -2.05 5.19 1.33
CA ASP A 149 -1.57 5.42 2.70
C ASP A 149 -1.98 6.81 3.21
N THR A 150 -2.31 6.90 4.50
CA THR A 150 -2.91 8.07 5.17
C THR A 150 -4.35 8.43 4.76
N ARG A 151 -5.02 7.60 3.95
CA ARG A 151 -6.45 7.75 3.60
C ARG A 151 -7.31 6.66 4.20
N ALA A 152 -8.60 6.93 4.29
CA ALA A 152 -9.62 5.94 4.58
C ALA A 152 -10.31 5.51 3.27
N PRO A 153 -10.71 4.23 3.14
CA PRO A 153 -11.57 3.79 2.05
C PRO A 153 -12.93 4.52 2.08
N GLN A 154 -13.69 4.41 1.00
CA GLN A 154 -15.06 4.92 1.00
C GLN A 154 -15.95 4.09 1.92
N LEU A 155 -16.99 4.72 2.48
CA LEU A 155 -17.90 4.05 3.43
C LEU A 155 -18.53 2.78 2.85
N LEU A 156 -18.92 2.81 1.58
CA LEU A 156 -19.47 1.65 0.88
C LEU A 156 -18.44 0.50 0.77
N GLU A 157 -17.17 0.81 0.56
CA GLU A 157 -16.11 -0.19 0.51
C GLU A 157 -15.87 -0.80 1.88
N ILE A 158 -15.92 0.01 2.95
CA ILE A 158 -15.84 -0.45 4.33
C ILE A 158 -17.01 -1.40 4.64
N ASP A 159 -18.25 -1.02 4.31
CA ASP A 159 -19.42 -1.87 4.53
C ASP A 159 -19.30 -3.22 3.79
N ASN A 160 -18.81 -3.19 2.56
CA ASN A 160 -18.57 -4.41 1.77
C ASN A 160 -17.46 -5.27 2.40
N ALA A 161 -16.38 -4.65 2.90
CA ALA A 161 -15.31 -5.32 3.64
C ALA A 161 -15.83 -6.02 4.88
N VAL A 162 -16.62 -5.31 5.68
CA VAL A 162 -17.19 -5.80 6.94
C VAL A 162 -18.11 -6.98 6.66
N ARG A 163 -19.05 -6.84 5.71
CA ARG A 163 -19.93 -7.95 5.31
C ARG A 163 -19.15 -9.16 4.81
N TRP A 164 -18.09 -8.95 4.04
CA TRP A 164 -17.23 -10.03 3.57
C TRP A 164 -16.48 -10.69 4.74
N ALA A 165 -15.92 -9.92 5.66
CA ALA A 165 -15.26 -10.41 6.87
C ALA A 165 -16.22 -11.24 7.72
N CYS A 166 -17.43 -10.74 7.99
CA CYS A 166 -18.45 -11.46 8.76
C CYS A 166 -18.77 -12.83 8.14
N ARG A 167 -18.92 -12.91 6.81
CA ARG A 167 -19.14 -14.19 6.11
C ARG A 167 -17.97 -15.16 6.23
N LYS A 168 -16.72 -14.67 6.29
CA LYS A 168 -15.54 -15.53 6.51
C LYS A 168 -15.46 -16.01 7.95
N ARG A 169 -15.76 -15.13 8.91
CA ARG A 169 -15.82 -15.50 10.34
C ARG A 169 -16.90 -16.53 10.63
N SER A 170 -18.08 -16.44 9.99
CA SER A 170 -19.13 -17.45 10.13
C SER A 170 -18.74 -18.84 9.57
N GLN A 171 -17.64 -18.91 8.80
CA GLN A 171 -17.04 -20.15 8.31
C GLN A 171 -15.86 -20.61 9.19
N ASN A 172 -15.72 -20.07 10.40
CA ASN A 172 -14.58 -20.28 11.30
C ASN A 172 -13.22 -19.95 10.67
N LYS A 173 -13.19 -19.04 9.69
CA LYS A 173 -11.93 -18.52 9.15
C LYS A 173 -11.53 -17.24 9.89
N PRO A 174 -10.30 -17.15 10.42
CA PRO A 174 -9.77 -15.90 10.94
C PRO A 174 -9.74 -14.82 9.84
N VAL A 175 -9.78 -13.56 10.24
CA VAL A 175 -9.70 -12.41 9.33
C VAL A 175 -8.47 -11.59 9.66
N PHE A 176 -7.67 -11.28 8.65
CA PHE A 176 -6.53 -10.41 8.76
C PHE A 176 -6.73 -9.15 7.92
N ILE A 177 -6.81 -7.99 8.57
CA ILE A 177 -6.93 -6.70 7.91
C ILE A 177 -5.56 -6.04 7.94
N HIS A 178 -5.01 -5.69 6.78
CA HIS A 178 -3.73 -4.99 6.73
C HIS A 178 -3.78 -3.69 5.96
N CYS A 179 -2.96 -2.75 6.42
CA CYS A 179 -2.61 -1.52 5.73
C CYS A 179 -1.10 -1.53 5.42
N ALA A 180 -0.55 -0.44 4.87
CA ALA A 180 0.89 -0.34 4.62
C ALA A 180 1.71 -0.51 5.91
N PHE A 181 1.30 0.19 6.98
CA PHE A 181 2.08 0.27 8.22
C PHE A 181 1.36 -0.24 9.48
N GLY A 182 0.14 -0.79 9.38
CA GLY A 182 -0.59 -1.29 10.55
C GLY A 182 -1.18 -0.21 11.47
N ILE A 183 -1.06 1.06 11.09
CA ILE A 183 -1.63 2.22 11.82
C ILE A 183 -3.17 2.25 11.74
N LEU A 184 -3.79 1.33 10.99
CA LEU A 184 -5.24 1.17 10.95
C LEU A 184 -5.83 0.79 12.33
N HIS A 185 -4.99 0.36 13.27
CA HIS A 185 -5.34 0.15 14.68
C HIS A 185 -6.09 1.35 15.30
N ASP A 186 -5.69 2.59 14.99
CA ASP A 186 -6.33 3.80 15.53
C ASP A 186 -7.73 4.08 14.94
N TYR A 187 -8.04 3.53 13.77
CA TYR A 187 -9.33 3.73 13.08
C TYR A 187 -10.30 2.56 13.29
N ILE A 188 -9.80 1.33 13.43
CA ILE A 188 -10.64 0.14 13.66
C ILE A 188 -11.28 0.17 15.05
N HIS A 189 -10.62 0.71 16.07
CA HIS A 189 -11.23 0.96 17.38
C HIS A 189 -12.46 1.89 17.35
N LYS A 190 -12.69 2.62 16.24
CA LYS A 190 -13.89 3.45 16.05
C LYS A 190 -14.99 2.77 15.22
N LEU A 191 -14.69 1.60 14.66
CA LEU A 191 -15.60 0.84 13.77
C LEU A 191 -16.17 -0.42 14.45
N ILE A 192 -15.65 -0.79 15.62
CA ILE A 192 -16.15 -1.85 16.52
C ILE A 192 -16.68 -1.17 17.78
#